data_AF-A0A6G3WTK4-F1
#
_entry.id   AF-A0A6G3WTK4-F1
#
_cell.length_a   1.000
_cell.length_b   1.000
_cell.length_c   1.000
_cell.angle_alpha   90.00
_cell.angle_beta   90.00
_cell.angle_gamma   90.00
#
_symmetry.space_group_name_H-M   'P 1'
#
loop_
_entity.id
_entity.type
_entity.pdbx_description
1 polymer ?
#
loop_
_entity_poly.entity_id
_entity_poly.type
_entity_poly.pdbx_seq_one_letter_code
_entity_poly.pdbx_strand_id
1 'polypeptide(L)'
;GTQFGMLIQYLIEHPDALKHESGTDDGASDGEAAMSTLNRVYKESRALFDSDEEFKARSRDRVVALQAGDPETLELWHRFVDESKIYFHSVFDKLDMEIRDPDIVGESGYNDMLEETCRILEETGVAVRSEGALCVFFDDVKGPDGNKVPLIVKKTNGGYGYAATDLSAVRNRVQDLKADTLLYVVDARQSLHFRMVFETARRAGWLSDDVKAVQLAFGTVLGKDG
;
A
#
# COMPACT_ATOMS: atom_id res chain seq x y z
N GLY A 1 5.64 2.77 -0.08
CA GLY A 1 6.00 2.71 -1.52
C GLY A 1 7.19 3.60 -1.84
N THR A 2 7.79 3.44 -3.02
CA THR A 2 9.00 4.19 -3.45
C THR A 2 8.77 5.69 -3.60
N GLN A 3 7.51 6.10 -3.82
CA GLN A 3 7.11 7.51 -3.89
C GLN A 3 7.41 8.30 -2.61
N PHE A 4 7.53 7.65 -1.45
CA PHE A 4 7.88 8.34 -0.22
C PHE A 4 9.31 8.88 -0.22
N GLY A 5 10.22 8.33 -1.04
CA GLY A 5 11.58 8.82 -1.13
C GLY A 5 11.67 10.29 -1.56
N MET A 6 10.93 10.68 -2.60
CA MET A 6 10.90 12.07 -3.07
C MET A 6 10.18 12.99 -2.08
N LEU A 7 9.12 12.51 -1.44
CA LEU A 7 8.36 13.29 -0.46
C LEU A 7 9.24 13.60 0.75
N ILE A 8 9.89 12.58 1.31
CA ILE A 8 10.77 12.75 2.48
C ILE A 8 11.97 13.63 2.11
N GLN A 9 12.61 13.39 0.96
CA GLN A 9 13.73 14.23 0.53
C GLN A 9 13.30 15.70 0.37
N TYR A 10 12.11 15.95 -0.16
CA TYR A 10 11.55 17.29 -0.26
C TYR A 10 11.36 17.95 1.11
N LEU A 11 10.83 17.20 2.10
CA LEU A 11 10.66 17.71 3.46
C LEU A 11 11.98 18.01 4.18
N ILE A 12 13.05 17.28 3.87
CA ILE A 12 14.40 17.60 4.40
C ILE A 12 14.88 18.94 3.88
N GLU A 13 14.69 19.20 2.58
CA GLU A 13 15.10 20.46 1.95
C GLU A 13 14.15 21.62 2.27
N HIS A 14 12.90 21.31 2.64
CA HIS A 14 11.82 22.25 2.93
C HIS A 14 11.09 21.84 4.24
N PRO A 15 11.71 22.02 5.42
CA PRO A 15 11.17 21.52 6.70
C PRO A 15 9.81 22.10 7.09
N ASP A 16 9.49 23.27 6.53
CA ASP A 16 8.24 24.01 6.75
C ASP A 16 7.17 23.68 5.71
N ALA A 17 7.44 22.78 4.76
CA ALA A 17 6.53 22.51 3.65
C ALA A 17 5.18 21.89 4.07
N LEU A 18 5.10 21.28 5.26
CA LEU A 18 3.85 20.78 5.85
C LEU A 18 3.13 21.81 6.74
N LYS A 19 3.72 22.97 7.01
CA LYS A 19 3.03 24.00 7.80
C LYS A 19 1.87 24.56 6.99
N HIS A 20 0.70 24.63 7.62
CA HIS A 20 -0.39 25.44 7.09
C HIS A 20 -0.02 26.92 7.22
N GLU A 21 -0.30 27.71 6.18
CA GLU A 21 -0.26 29.16 6.32
C GLU A 21 -1.35 29.57 7.32
N SER A 22 -0.94 29.84 8.56
CA SER A 22 -1.82 30.40 9.57
C SER A 22 -2.16 31.84 9.15
N GLY A 23 -3.28 32.07 8.47
CA GLY A 23 -3.69 33.44 8.18
C GLY A 23 -4.70 33.71 7.08
N THR A 24 -5.18 32.74 6.30
CA THR A 24 -6.35 33.02 5.43
C THR A 24 -7.63 32.64 6.17
N ASP A 25 -8.35 33.68 6.59
CA ASP A 25 -9.70 33.68 7.14
C ASP A 25 -10.72 33.27 6.05
N ASP A 26 -10.46 32.15 5.35
CA ASP A 26 -11.20 31.70 4.16
C ASP A 26 -12.24 30.61 4.47
N GLY A 27 -12.44 30.27 5.75
CA GLY A 27 -13.45 29.28 6.16
C GLY A 27 -13.17 27.83 5.74
N ALA A 28 -11.96 27.53 5.26
CA ALA A 28 -11.54 26.18 4.90
C ALA A 28 -11.40 25.30 6.16
N SER A 29 -11.94 24.08 6.10
CA SER A 29 -11.76 23.10 7.19
C SER A 29 -10.30 22.62 7.27
N ASP A 30 -9.83 22.20 8.46
CA ASP A 30 -8.47 21.67 8.67
C ASP A 30 -8.08 20.60 7.65
N GLY A 31 -9.02 19.75 7.23
CA GLY A 31 -8.79 18.74 6.20
C GLY A 31 -8.58 19.29 4.79
N GLU A 32 -9.23 20.38 4.41
CA GLU A 32 -9.03 21.04 3.10
C GLU A 32 -7.65 21.71 3.05
N ALA A 33 -7.23 22.32 4.14
CA ALA A 33 -5.89 22.87 4.29
C ALA A 33 -4.82 21.77 4.18
N ALA A 34 -4.99 20.66 4.90
CA ALA A 34 -4.09 19.50 4.82
C ALA A 34 -4.00 18.92 3.40
N MET A 35 -5.14 18.73 2.72
CA MET A 35 -5.15 18.21 1.35
C MET A 35 -4.47 19.16 0.35
N SER A 36 -4.67 20.46 0.50
CA SER A 36 -3.97 21.47 -0.31
C SER A 36 -2.46 21.38 -0.12
N THR A 37 -2.00 21.33 1.13
CA THR A 37 -0.58 21.19 1.49
C THR A 37 0.02 19.91 0.90
N LEU A 38 -0.62 18.76 1.09
CA LEU A 38 -0.13 17.47 0.58
C LEU A 38 -0.07 17.44 -0.94
N ASN A 39 -1.08 17.98 -1.63
CA ASN A 39 -1.06 18.09 -3.09
C ASN A 39 0.06 18.98 -3.60
N ARG A 40 0.32 20.11 -2.93
CA ARG A 40 1.41 21.02 -3.27
C ARG A 40 2.77 20.32 -3.10
N VAL A 41 3.01 19.72 -1.94
CA VAL A 41 4.24 18.96 -1.65
C VAL A 41 4.46 17.84 -2.67
N TYR A 42 3.41 17.09 -3.02
CA TYR A 42 3.51 16.03 -4.02
C TYR A 42 3.88 16.58 -5.41
N LYS A 43 3.24 17.66 -5.86
CA LYS A 43 3.52 18.26 -7.17
C LYS A 43 4.92 18.85 -7.25
N GLU A 44 5.35 19.57 -6.22
CA GLU A 44 6.68 20.21 -6.15
C GLU A 44 7.79 19.16 -6.07
N SER A 45 7.66 18.16 -5.19
CA SER A 45 8.62 17.06 -5.09
C SER A 45 8.68 16.23 -6.38
N ARG A 46 7.54 16.01 -7.05
CA ARG A 46 7.51 15.30 -8.32
C ARG A 46 8.19 16.09 -9.44
N ALA A 47 7.94 17.40 -9.52
CA ALA A 47 8.59 18.26 -10.50
C ALA A 47 10.11 18.21 -10.35
N LEU A 48 10.63 18.33 -9.11
CA LEU A 48 12.05 18.19 -8.82
C LEU A 48 12.60 16.81 -9.17
N PHE A 49 11.87 15.73 -8.82
CA PHE A 49 12.29 14.36 -9.15
C PHE A 49 12.43 14.13 -10.66
N ASP A 50 11.59 14.79 -11.47
CA ASP A 50 11.62 14.66 -12.92
C ASP A 50 12.67 15.59 -13.59
N SER A 51 13.01 16.73 -12.97
CA SER A 51 13.91 17.74 -13.56
C SER A 51 15.33 17.79 -12.99
N ASP A 52 15.56 17.30 -11.77
CA ASP A 52 16.84 17.38 -11.05
C ASP A 52 17.36 15.96 -10.74
N GLU A 53 18.45 15.57 -11.43
CA GLU A 53 19.06 14.26 -11.26
C GLU A 53 19.76 14.07 -9.89
N GLU A 54 20.24 15.14 -9.26
CA GLU A 54 20.80 15.04 -7.90
C GLU A 54 19.69 14.84 -6.87
N PHE A 55 18.59 15.59 -6.97
CA PHE A 55 17.42 15.39 -6.10
C PHE A 55 16.85 13.98 -6.25
N LYS A 56 16.78 13.48 -7.48
CA LYS A 56 16.32 12.12 -7.80
C LYS A 56 17.22 11.05 -7.22
N ALA A 57 18.54 11.24 -7.24
CA ALA A 57 19.50 10.35 -6.58
C ALA A 57 19.26 10.32 -5.07
N ARG A 58 19.21 11.48 -4.41
CA ARG A 58 18.91 11.59 -2.97
C ARG A 58 17.56 10.96 -2.62
N SER A 59 16.54 11.16 -3.45
CA SER A 59 15.21 10.57 -3.28
C SER A 59 15.25 9.04 -3.30
N ARG A 60 16.08 8.42 -4.14
CA ARG A 60 16.28 6.96 -4.15
C ARG A 60 16.97 6.49 -2.88
N ASP A 61 17.99 7.22 -2.42
CA ASP A 61 18.67 6.92 -1.17
C ASP A 61 17.71 7.00 0.02
N ARG A 62 16.76 7.93 0.01
CA ARG A 62 15.70 8.03 1.04
C ARG A 62 14.76 6.84 1.06
N VAL A 63 14.48 6.20 -0.07
CA VAL A 63 13.73 4.93 -0.07
C VAL A 63 14.50 3.85 0.69
N VAL A 64 15.81 3.76 0.46
CA VAL A 64 16.67 2.78 1.16
C VAL A 64 16.74 3.09 2.65
N ALA A 65 16.92 4.35 3.02
CA ALA A 65 16.93 4.79 4.42
C ALA A 65 15.60 4.46 5.14
N LEU A 66 14.46 4.69 4.47
CA LEU A 66 13.14 4.35 5.01
C LEU A 66 13.00 2.84 5.25
N GLN A 67 13.48 2.02 4.32
CA GLN A 67 13.48 0.56 4.45
C GLN A 67 14.45 0.05 5.53
N ALA A 68 15.55 0.76 5.76
CA ALA A 68 16.51 0.45 6.80
C ALA A 68 16.05 0.91 8.20
N GLY A 69 14.92 1.62 8.30
CA GLY A 69 14.41 2.14 9.57
C GLY A 69 15.21 3.32 10.10
N ASP A 70 15.79 4.15 9.22
CA ASP A 70 16.50 5.36 9.62
C ASP A 70 15.59 6.31 10.43
N PRO A 71 15.98 6.72 11.66
CA PRO A 71 15.10 7.48 12.55
C PRO A 71 14.60 8.81 11.99
N GLU A 72 15.48 9.60 11.35
CA GLU A 72 15.11 10.90 10.75
C GLU A 72 14.11 10.69 9.60
N THR A 73 14.39 9.72 8.75
CA THR A 73 13.53 9.37 7.62
C THR A 73 12.15 8.87 8.09
N LEU A 74 12.11 8.05 9.15
CA LEU A 74 10.87 7.58 9.76
C LEU A 74 10.06 8.71 10.39
N GLU A 75 10.71 9.64 11.09
CA GLU A 75 10.04 10.80 11.69
C GLU A 75 9.33 11.64 10.62
N LEU A 76 10.01 11.95 9.52
CA LEU A 76 9.43 12.71 8.41
C LEU A 76 8.32 11.93 7.70
N TRP A 77 8.47 10.62 7.55
CA TRP A 77 7.42 9.76 7.03
C TRP A 77 6.16 9.80 7.91
N HIS A 78 6.32 9.67 9.24
CA HIS A 78 5.23 9.74 10.19
C HIS A 78 4.52 11.10 10.12
N ARG A 79 5.26 12.21 10.10
CA ARG A 79 4.68 13.56 9.93
C ARG A 79 3.83 13.67 8.67
N PHE A 80 4.29 13.13 7.54
CA PHE A 80 3.51 13.14 6.30
C PHE A 80 2.25 12.26 6.40
N VAL A 81 2.35 11.10 7.06
CA VAL A 81 1.20 10.21 7.28
C VAL A 81 0.18 10.87 8.21
N ASP A 82 0.61 11.49 9.29
CA ASP A 82 -0.28 12.16 10.24
C ASP A 82 -0.99 13.35 9.59
N GLU A 83 -0.29 14.12 8.76
CA GLU A 83 -0.90 15.18 7.95
C GLU A 83 -2.00 14.62 7.01
N SER A 84 -1.75 13.47 6.37
CA SER A 84 -2.74 12.81 5.53
C SER A 84 -3.97 12.33 6.29
N LYS A 85 -3.80 11.91 7.55
CA LYS A 85 -4.91 11.49 8.41
C LYS A 85 -5.84 12.66 8.74
N ILE A 86 -5.34 13.89 8.92
CA ILE A 86 -6.18 15.07 9.16
C ILE A 86 -7.21 15.23 8.04
N TYR A 87 -6.76 15.10 6.78
CA TYR A 87 -7.67 15.13 5.64
C TYR A 87 -8.66 13.96 5.67
N PHE A 88 -8.21 12.72 5.87
CA PHE A 88 -9.10 11.56 5.87
C PHE A 88 -10.16 11.63 6.97
N HIS A 89 -9.79 12.02 8.19
CA HIS A 89 -10.74 12.22 9.29
C HIS A 89 -11.79 13.28 8.95
N SER A 90 -11.39 14.39 8.32
CA SER A 90 -12.37 15.39 7.87
C SER A 90 -13.39 14.83 6.87
N VAL A 91 -12.99 13.87 6.04
CA VAL A 91 -13.89 13.20 5.08
C VAL A 91 -14.78 12.18 5.80
N PHE A 92 -14.21 11.41 6.73
CA PHE A 92 -14.96 10.45 7.54
C PHE A 92 -16.05 11.14 8.37
N ASP A 93 -15.72 12.26 9.02
CA ASP A 93 -16.67 13.07 9.80
C ASP A 93 -17.79 13.64 8.91
N LYS A 94 -17.45 14.17 7.73
CA LYS A 94 -18.44 14.72 6.77
C LYS A 94 -19.40 13.64 6.25
N LEU A 95 -18.95 12.39 6.19
CA LEU A 95 -19.73 11.24 5.70
C LEU A 95 -20.35 10.40 6.82
N ASP A 96 -20.22 10.81 8.09
CA ASP A 96 -20.70 10.06 9.26
C ASP A 96 -20.17 8.62 9.30
N MET A 97 -18.86 8.46 9.03
CA MET A 97 -18.19 7.17 9.01
C MET A 97 -17.57 6.82 10.37
N GLU A 98 -17.79 5.61 10.86
CA GLU A 98 -17.21 5.11 12.12
C GLU A 98 -15.78 4.55 11.95
N ILE A 99 -14.88 5.26 11.28
CA ILE A 99 -13.45 4.87 11.16
C ILE A 99 -12.62 5.63 12.20
N ARG A 100 -11.83 4.92 12.99
CA ARG A 100 -10.94 5.49 14.03
C ARG A 100 -9.48 5.16 13.75
N ASP A 101 -8.55 5.86 14.40
CA ASP A 101 -7.11 5.66 14.21
C ASP A 101 -6.64 4.20 14.34
N PRO A 102 -7.11 3.39 15.32
CA PRO A 102 -6.75 1.98 15.41
C PRO A 102 -7.20 1.12 14.22
N ASP A 103 -8.20 1.56 13.45
CA ASP A 103 -8.72 0.85 12.28
C ASP A 103 -7.86 1.11 11.03
N ILE A 104 -7.00 2.13 11.07
CA ILE A 104 -6.13 2.54 9.95
C ILE A 104 -4.85 1.70 9.97
N VAL A 105 -4.92 0.52 9.37
CA VAL A 105 -3.77 -0.38 9.19
C VAL A 105 -3.29 -0.34 7.74
N GLY A 106 -2.26 0.47 7.47
CA GLY A 106 -1.61 0.57 6.16
C GLY A 106 -0.73 -0.65 5.83
N GLU A 107 -0.25 -0.73 4.59
CA GLU A 107 0.65 -1.81 4.12
C GLU A 107 1.89 -1.98 5.01
N SER A 108 2.41 -0.87 5.53
CA SER A 108 3.59 -0.87 6.42
C SER A 108 3.37 -1.67 7.71
N GLY A 109 2.13 -1.83 8.16
CA GLY A 109 1.79 -2.65 9.33
C GLY A 109 2.12 -4.13 9.17
N TYR A 110 2.36 -4.58 7.93
CA TYR A 110 2.70 -5.98 7.62
C TYR A 110 4.16 -6.18 7.22
N ASN A 111 5.01 -5.13 7.23
CA ASN A 111 6.40 -5.20 6.76
C ASN A 111 7.21 -6.32 7.45
N ASP A 112 7.07 -6.45 8.77
CA ASP A 112 7.77 -7.46 9.56
C ASP A 112 7.29 -8.89 9.27
N MET A 113 6.11 -9.04 8.67
CA MET A 113 5.52 -10.33 8.30
C MET A 113 5.90 -10.78 6.89
N LEU A 114 6.42 -9.90 6.03
CA LEU A 114 6.59 -10.18 4.60
C LEU A 114 7.57 -11.31 4.34
N GLU A 115 8.74 -11.29 5.01
CA GLU A 115 9.76 -12.33 4.84
C GLU A 115 9.24 -13.68 5.33
N GLU A 116 8.60 -13.71 6.51
CA GLU A 116 8.06 -14.94 7.07
C GLU A 116 6.95 -15.53 6.20
N THR A 117 6.04 -14.69 5.70
CA THR A 117 4.95 -15.11 4.81
C THR A 117 5.51 -15.72 3.52
N CYS A 118 6.52 -15.10 2.90
CA CYS A 118 7.20 -15.67 1.74
C CYS A 118 7.86 -17.01 2.05
N ARG A 119 8.57 -17.11 3.18
CA ARG A 119 9.22 -18.33 3.62
C ARG A 119 8.22 -19.48 3.80
N ILE A 120 7.10 -19.23 4.48
CA ILE A 120 6.05 -20.25 4.68
C ILE A 120 5.50 -20.74 3.34
N LEU A 121 5.23 -19.83 2.39
CA LEU A 121 4.72 -20.21 1.07
C LEU A 121 5.73 -21.05 0.28
N GLU A 122 7.03 -20.76 0.40
CA GLU A 122 8.10 -21.55 -0.22
C GLU A 122 8.27 -22.92 0.45
N GLU A 123 8.33 -22.97 1.78
CA GLU A 123 8.50 -24.21 2.56
C GLU A 123 7.31 -25.19 2.40
N THR A 124 6.09 -24.67 2.23
CA THR A 124 4.88 -25.47 1.98
C THR A 124 4.71 -25.89 0.52
N GLY A 125 5.57 -25.39 -0.38
CA GLY A 125 5.49 -25.66 -1.82
C GLY A 125 4.34 -24.95 -2.54
N VAL A 126 3.62 -24.03 -1.87
CA VAL A 126 2.56 -23.22 -2.48
C VAL A 126 3.17 -22.23 -3.49
N ALA A 127 4.31 -21.64 -3.14
CA ALA A 127 5.09 -20.80 -4.03
C ALA A 127 6.39 -21.50 -4.44
N VAL A 128 6.82 -21.28 -5.67
CA VAL A 128 8.04 -21.87 -6.25
C VAL A 128 8.90 -20.79 -6.88
N ARG A 129 10.22 -21.02 -6.91
CA ARG A 129 11.13 -20.11 -7.61
C ARG A 129 11.00 -20.27 -9.12
N SER A 130 10.82 -19.15 -9.82
CA SER A 130 10.74 -19.07 -11.27
C SER A 130 11.45 -17.81 -11.73
N GLU A 131 12.45 -17.95 -12.60
CA GLU A 131 13.27 -16.84 -13.11
C GLU A 131 13.88 -15.95 -12.01
N GLY A 132 14.17 -16.53 -10.84
CA GLY A 132 14.72 -15.83 -9.67
C GLY A 132 13.67 -15.14 -8.78
N ALA A 133 12.40 -15.08 -9.19
CA ALA A 133 11.30 -14.60 -8.36
C ALA A 133 10.61 -15.76 -7.63
N LEU A 134 9.91 -15.45 -6.53
CA LEU A 134 9.03 -16.40 -5.83
C LEU A 134 7.59 -16.20 -6.32
N CYS A 135 7.02 -17.25 -6.91
CA CYS A 135 5.80 -17.18 -7.71
C CYS A 135 4.81 -18.26 -7.31
N VAL A 136 3.51 -17.94 -7.34
CA VAL A 136 2.42 -18.91 -7.27
C VAL A 136 1.77 -19.03 -8.64
N PHE A 137 1.60 -20.26 -9.12
CA PHE A 137 1.00 -20.54 -10.42
C PHE A 137 -0.40 -21.14 -10.28
N PHE A 138 -1.25 -20.86 -11.25
CA PHE A 138 -2.63 -21.33 -11.32
C PHE A 138 -2.87 -21.98 -12.68
N ASP A 139 -3.66 -23.05 -12.72
CA ASP A 139 -3.88 -23.81 -13.96
C ASP A 139 -4.77 -23.06 -14.96
N ASP A 140 -5.65 -22.21 -14.45
CA ASP A 140 -6.67 -21.47 -15.17
C ASP A 140 -6.31 -19.99 -15.40
N VAL A 141 -5.21 -19.49 -14.82
CA VAL A 141 -4.70 -18.13 -15.08
C VAL A 141 -3.65 -18.18 -16.18
N LYS A 142 -4.02 -17.72 -17.37
CA LYS A 142 -3.13 -17.69 -18.54
C LYS A 142 -3.08 -16.32 -19.19
N GLY A 143 -1.93 -16.00 -19.78
CA GLY A 143 -1.69 -14.79 -20.54
C GLY A 143 -2.19 -14.91 -21.99
N PRO A 144 -2.09 -13.83 -22.78
CA PRO A 144 -2.49 -13.84 -24.20
C PRO A 144 -1.72 -14.85 -25.06
N ASP A 145 -0.51 -15.22 -24.62
CA ASP A 145 0.36 -16.21 -25.25
C ASP A 145 0.05 -17.66 -24.82
N GLY A 146 -0.94 -17.84 -23.94
CA GLY A 146 -1.35 -19.14 -23.40
C GLY A 146 -0.47 -19.66 -22.24
N ASN A 147 0.58 -18.93 -21.86
CA ASN A 147 1.44 -19.30 -20.74
C ASN A 147 0.79 -18.93 -19.40
N LYS A 148 1.13 -19.66 -18.33
CA LYS A 148 0.61 -19.37 -16.99
C LYS A 148 1.14 -18.01 -16.51
N VAL A 149 0.25 -17.14 -16.04
CA VAL A 149 0.65 -15.87 -15.40
C VAL A 149 0.72 -16.08 -13.90
N PRO A 150 1.89 -15.89 -13.26
CA PRO A 150 2.04 -16.12 -11.84
C PRO A 150 1.56 -14.92 -11.00
N LEU A 151 1.20 -15.20 -9.76
CA LEU A 151 1.22 -14.21 -8.68
C LEU A 151 2.65 -14.13 -8.14
N ILE A 152 3.35 -13.03 -8.39
CA ILE A 152 4.71 -12.79 -7.89
C ILE A 152 4.63 -12.31 -6.44
N VAL A 153 5.13 -13.11 -5.50
CA VAL A 153 5.14 -12.79 -4.07
C VAL A 153 6.44 -12.07 -3.69
N LYS A 154 7.59 -12.51 -4.22
CA LYS A 154 8.89 -11.83 -4.03
C LYS A 154 9.60 -11.68 -5.37
N LYS A 155 10.02 -10.46 -5.70
CA LYS A 155 10.71 -10.14 -6.96
C LYS A 155 12.14 -10.67 -6.96
N THR A 156 12.75 -10.73 -8.15
CA THR A 156 14.14 -11.17 -8.36
C THR A 156 15.16 -10.35 -7.58
N ASN A 157 14.90 -9.04 -7.39
CA ASN A 157 15.74 -8.14 -6.60
C ASN A 157 15.48 -8.22 -5.09
N GLY A 158 14.72 -9.23 -4.63
CA GLY A 158 14.34 -9.41 -3.22
C GLY A 158 13.19 -8.53 -2.74
N GLY A 159 12.74 -7.57 -3.55
CA GLY A 159 11.65 -6.66 -3.19
C GLY A 159 10.29 -7.35 -3.12
N TYR A 160 9.48 -6.95 -2.15
CA TYR A 160 8.10 -7.42 -1.99
C TYR A 160 7.14 -6.66 -2.90
N GLY A 161 6.17 -7.37 -3.47
CA GLY A 161 5.06 -6.77 -4.21
C GLY A 161 3.77 -6.73 -3.37
N TYR A 162 2.72 -6.14 -3.94
CA TYR A 162 1.40 -6.07 -3.29
C TYR A 162 0.87 -7.43 -2.83
N ALA A 163 1.15 -8.49 -3.60
CA ALA A 163 0.75 -9.86 -3.24
C ALA A 163 1.29 -10.31 -1.89
N ALA A 164 2.55 -9.99 -1.54
CA ALA A 164 3.12 -10.37 -0.24
C ALA A 164 2.43 -9.64 0.91
N THR A 165 2.13 -8.35 0.73
CA THR A 165 1.41 -7.56 1.73
C THR A 165 -0.01 -8.09 1.92
N ASP A 166 -0.76 -8.32 0.83
CA ASP A 166 -2.13 -8.83 0.93
C ASP A 166 -2.19 -10.23 1.54
N LEU A 167 -1.24 -11.11 1.21
CA LEU A 167 -1.13 -12.43 1.82
C LEU A 167 -0.79 -12.36 3.30
N SER A 168 0.11 -11.46 3.69
CA SER A 168 0.44 -11.20 5.10
C SER A 168 -0.76 -10.63 5.86
N ALA A 169 -1.54 -9.75 5.22
CA ALA A 169 -2.75 -9.19 5.78
C ALA A 169 -3.84 -10.25 5.97
N VAL A 170 -4.07 -11.14 4.99
CA VAL A 170 -4.98 -12.29 5.15
C VAL A 170 -4.53 -13.13 6.33
N ARG A 171 -3.25 -13.51 6.38
CA ARG A 171 -2.69 -14.33 7.46
C ARG A 171 -2.90 -13.68 8.83
N ASN A 172 -2.55 -12.41 8.99
CA ASN A 172 -2.75 -11.67 10.25
C ASN A 172 -4.22 -11.58 10.65
N ARG A 173 -5.12 -11.23 9.72
CA ARG A 173 -6.56 -11.09 10.02
C ARG A 173 -7.18 -12.41 10.47
N VAL A 174 -6.76 -13.53 9.88
CA VAL A 174 -7.24 -14.85 10.31
C VAL A 174 -6.58 -15.31 11.60
N GLN A 175 -5.26 -15.21 11.70
CA GLN A 175 -4.51 -15.84 12.79
C GLN A 175 -4.49 -14.99 14.05
N ASP A 176 -4.39 -13.67 13.93
CA ASP A 176 -4.24 -12.77 15.07
C ASP A 176 -5.57 -12.12 15.44
N LEU A 177 -6.30 -11.59 14.44
CA LEU A 177 -7.62 -10.99 14.67
C LEU A 177 -8.76 -12.01 14.74
N LYS A 178 -8.50 -13.28 14.40
CA LYS A 178 -9.47 -14.39 14.45
C LYS A 178 -10.72 -14.14 13.59
N ALA A 179 -10.56 -13.43 12.47
CA ALA A 179 -11.66 -13.18 11.56
C ALA A 179 -12.14 -14.48 10.89
N ASP A 180 -13.45 -14.69 10.90
CA ASP A 180 -14.17 -15.74 10.16
C ASP A 180 -14.67 -15.23 8.79
N THR A 181 -14.82 -13.91 8.64
CA THR A 181 -15.21 -13.27 7.38
C THR A 181 -14.34 -12.03 7.11
N LEU A 182 -13.71 -12.01 5.93
CA LEU A 182 -12.92 -10.90 5.42
C LEU A 182 -13.63 -10.31 4.19
N LEU A 183 -13.99 -9.02 4.26
CA LEU A 183 -14.64 -8.29 3.18
C LEU A 183 -13.67 -7.26 2.59
N TYR A 184 -13.34 -7.40 1.32
CA TYR A 184 -12.46 -6.50 0.58
C TYR A 184 -13.28 -5.61 -0.34
N VAL A 185 -13.57 -4.37 0.10
CA VAL A 185 -14.29 -3.37 -0.70
C VAL A 185 -13.30 -2.64 -1.60
N VAL A 186 -13.15 -3.12 -2.83
CA VAL A 186 -12.09 -2.66 -3.76
C VAL A 186 -12.60 -2.64 -5.21
N ASP A 187 -11.92 -1.89 -6.07
CA ASP A 187 -12.28 -1.76 -7.49
C ASP A 187 -12.26 -3.11 -8.24
N ALA A 188 -13.22 -3.31 -9.13
CA ALA A 188 -13.40 -4.54 -9.92
C ALA A 188 -12.18 -4.89 -10.80
N ARG A 189 -11.33 -3.92 -11.16
CA ARG A 189 -10.10 -4.15 -11.93
C ARG A 189 -9.08 -4.99 -11.15
N GLN A 190 -9.20 -5.06 -9.82
CA GLN A 190 -8.32 -5.88 -8.97
C GLN A 190 -8.83 -7.32 -8.78
N SER A 191 -9.91 -7.73 -9.47
CA SER A 191 -10.55 -9.02 -9.20
C SER A 191 -9.66 -10.22 -9.46
N LEU A 192 -8.83 -10.19 -10.52
CA LEU A 192 -7.90 -11.28 -10.79
C LEU A 192 -6.83 -11.38 -9.69
N HIS A 193 -6.33 -10.26 -9.18
CA HIS A 193 -5.36 -10.21 -8.08
C HIS A 193 -5.93 -10.84 -6.82
N PHE A 194 -7.11 -10.38 -6.35
CA PHE A 194 -7.71 -10.94 -5.13
C PHE A 194 -8.12 -12.40 -5.29
N ARG A 195 -8.56 -12.83 -6.48
CA ARG A 195 -8.79 -14.25 -6.75
C ARG A 195 -7.53 -15.09 -6.55
N MET A 196 -6.39 -14.63 -7.07
CA MET A 196 -5.11 -15.32 -6.91
C MET A 196 -4.62 -15.28 -5.45
N VAL A 197 -4.78 -14.15 -4.75
CA VAL A 197 -4.44 -14.02 -3.32
C VAL A 197 -5.26 -14.97 -2.47
N PHE A 198 -6.59 -15.00 -2.63
CA PHE A 198 -7.45 -15.88 -1.84
C PHE A 198 -7.17 -17.35 -2.13
N GLU A 199 -6.96 -17.71 -3.40
CA GLU A 199 -6.59 -19.07 -3.76
C GLU A 199 -5.23 -19.48 -3.19
N THR A 200 -4.25 -18.58 -3.20
CA THR A 200 -2.95 -18.81 -2.55
C THR A 200 -3.12 -19.01 -1.04
N ALA A 201 -3.91 -18.16 -0.38
CA ALA A 201 -4.16 -18.25 1.05
C ALA A 201 -4.93 -19.54 1.43
N ARG A 202 -5.82 -20.05 0.58
CA ARG A 202 -6.46 -21.37 0.76
C ARG A 202 -5.44 -22.50 0.68
N ARG A 203 -4.57 -22.49 -0.34
CA ARG A 203 -3.49 -23.49 -0.48
C ARG A 203 -2.51 -23.47 0.68
N ALA A 204 -2.27 -22.30 1.25
CA ALA A 204 -1.45 -22.12 2.46
C ALA A 204 -2.18 -22.49 3.77
N GLY A 205 -3.47 -22.84 3.71
CA GLY A 205 -4.27 -23.23 4.87
C GLY A 205 -4.74 -22.06 5.75
N TRP A 206 -4.65 -20.82 5.27
CA TRP A 206 -5.09 -19.64 6.02
C TRP A 206 -6.56 -19.31 5.80
N LEU A 207 -7.13 -19.67 4.64
CA LEU A 207 -8.56 -19.60 4.40
C LEU A 207 -9.12 -21.02 4.41
N SER A 208 -9.53 -21.51 5.59
CA SER A 208 -10.21 -22.80 5.74
C SER A 208 -11.68 -22.71 5.29
N ASP A 209 -12.40 -23.83 5.31
CA ASP A 209 -13.83 -23.87 5.01
C ASP A 209 -14.68 -22.98 5.94
N ASP A 210 -14.18 -22.70 7.15
CA ASP A 210 -14.83 -21.85 8.14
C ASP A 210 -14.53 -20.36 7.96
N VAL A 211 -13.54 -20.01 7.11
CA VAL A 211 -13.09 -18.62 6.92
C VAL A 211 -13.38 -18.16 5.49
N LYS A 212 -14.23 -17.14 5.36
CA LYS A 212 -14.65 -16.58 4.07
C LYS A 212 -13.88 -15.31 3.75
N ALA A 213 -13.25 -15.26 2.58
CA ALA A 213 -12.73 -14.01 2.03
C ALA A 213 -13.51 -13.66 0.75
N VAL A 214 -14.05 -12.44 0.71
CA VAL A 214 -14.90 -11.97 -0.39
C VAL A 214 -14.42 -10.60 -0.86
N GLN A 215 -14.27 -10.45 -2.17
CA GLN A 215 -14.13 -9.14 -2.79
C GLN A 215 -15.52 -8.56 -3.05
N LEU A 216 -15.84 -7.46 -2.38
CA LEU A 216 -17.01 -6.64 -2.67
C LEU A 216 -16.62 -5.60 -3.72
N ALA A 217 -16.66 -6.03 -4.98
CA ALA A 217 -16.18 -5.24 -6.11
C ALA A 217 -17.10 -4.05 -6.43
N PHE A 218 -16.53 -2.87 -6.65
CA PHE A 218 -17.23 -1.71 -7.21
C PHE A 218 -16.66 -1.30 -8.58
N GLY A 219 -17.49 -0.68 -9.42
CA GLY A 219 -17.13 -0.24 -10.77
C GLY A 219 -16.47 1.15 -10.80
N THR A 220 -16.00 1.56 -11.97
CA THR A 220 -15.39 2.88 -12.17
C THR A 220 -16.41 4.00 -11.93
N VAL A 221 -15.98 5.08 -11.26
CA VAL A 221 -16.72 6.34 -11.22
C VAL A 221 -16.53 7.05 -12.54
N LEU A 222 -17.60 7.23 -13.32
CA LEU A 222 -17.56 7.85 -14.64
C LEU A 222 -18.02 9.30 -14.59
N GLY A 223 -17.47 10.10 -15.51
CA GLY A 223 -17.94 11.44 -15.78
C GLY A 223 -19.26 11.43 -16.56
N LYS A 224 -19.72 12.60 -16.98
CA LYS A 224 -20.90 12.70 -17.86
C LYS A 224 -20.65 12.09 -19.25
N ASP A 225 -19.39 11.95 -19.62
CA ASP A 225 -18.88 11.47 -20.91
C ASP A 225 -18.60 9.96 -20.95
N GLY A 226 -18.76 9.25 -19.83
CA GLY A 226 -18.48 7.82 -19.72
C GLY A 226 -17.05 7.55 -19.30
#